data_AF-A0A814RBZ3-F1
#
_entry.id   AF-A0A814RBZ3-F1
#
_cell.length_a   1.000
_cell.length_b   1.000
_cell.length_c   1.000
_cell.angle_alpha   90.00
_cell.angle_beta   90.00
_cell.angle_gamma   90.00
#
_symmetry.space_group_name_H-M   'P 1'
#
loop_
_entity.id
_entity.type
_entity.pdbx_description
1 polymer ?
#
loop_
_entity_poly.entity_id
_entity_poly.type
_entity_poly.pdbx_seq_one_letter_code
_entity_poly.pdbx_strand_id
1 'polypeptide(L)'
;MNGNRLTSLDSLGSIANYGTASMIFSNNNITSLPTTLTSSFTLENLELANNQLVELPMWIYNVQIKTINLIQNKFDEKEKDWIVGMFRLSNAAVYI
;
A
#
# COMPACT_ATOMS: atom_id res chain seq x y z
N MET A 1 -6.57 -9.96 20.24
CA MET A 1 -6.06 -11.01 19.34
C MET A 1 -6.25 -10.55 17.90
N ASN A 2 -5.44 -9.61 17.39
CA ASN A 2 -5.59 -9.09 16.03
C ASN A 2 -4.25 -9.19 15.28
N GLY A 3 -3.76 -10.42 15.12
CA GLY A 3 -2.65 -10.74 14.23
C GLY A 3 -3.22 -11.48 13.04
N ASN A 4 -3.73 -10.75 12.04
CA ASN A 4 -4.12 -11.39 10.80
C ASN A 4 -2.82 -11.84 10.13
N ARG A 5 -2.64 -13.16 10.01
CA ARG A 5 -1.46 -13.76 9.36
C ARG A 5 -1.52 -13.60 7.84
N LEU A 6 -1.94 -12.44 7.35
CA LEU A 6 -2.00 -12.13 5.93
C LEU A 6 -0.55 -11.98 5.46
N THR A 7 -0.09 -12.96 4.71
CA THR A 7 1.24 -12.97 4.07
C THR A 7 1.21 -12.27 2.70
N SER A 8 0.03 -12.23 2.07
CA SER A 8 -0.27 -11.57 0.80
C SER A 8 -1.68 -10.95 0.84
N LEU A 9 -1.90 -9.93 0.03
CA LEU A 9 -3.19 -9.25 -0.16
C LEU A 9 -3.82 -9.62 -1.51
N ASP A 10 -3.73 -10.89 -1.92
CA ASP A 10 -4.21 -11.37 -3.23
C ASP A 10 -5.70 -11.10 -3.45
N SER A 11 -6.47 -10.98 -2.36
CA SER A 11 -7.91 -10.69 -2.39
C SER A 11 -8.28 -9.20 -2.45
N LEU A 12 -7.32 -8.26 -2.42
CA LEU A 12 -7.62 -6.82 -2.56
C LEU A 12 -8.38 -6.52 -3.86
N GLY A 13 -8.13 -7.31 -4.92
CA GLY A 13 -8.83 -7.18 -6.19
C GLY A 13 -10.33 -7.50 -6.13
N SER A 14 -10.83 -8.18 -5.09
CA SER A 14 -12.24 -8.60 -4.96
C SER A 14 -13.05 -7.77 -3.95
N ILE A 15 -12.41 -7.06 -3.02
CA ILE A 15 -13.08 -6.11 -2.09
C ILE A 15 -13.42 -4.77 -2.78
N ALA A 16 -13.08 -4.72 -4.06
CA ALA A 16 -13.14 -3.65 -5.02
C ALA A 16 -14.57 -3.30 -5.50
N ASN A 17 -15.51 -2.96 -4.62
CA ASN A 17 -16.87 -2.60 -5.09
C ASN A 17 -17.59 -1.43 -4.41
N TYR A 18 -16.99 -0.69 -3.49
CA TYR A 18 -17.70 0.41 -2.82
C TYR A 18 -16.80 1.61 -2.51
N GLY A 19 -16.72 2.57 -3.45
CA GLY A 19 -16.33 3.96 -3.19
C GLY A 19 -14.91 4.21 -2.65
N THR A 20 -14.71 5.46 -2.21
CA THR A 20 -13.47 5.92 -1.61
C THR A 20 -13.17 5.14 -0.33
N ALA A 21 -12.09 4.39 -0.31
CA ALA A 21 -11.77 3.48 0.79
C ALA A 21 -10.54 3.95 1.57
N SER A 22 -10.67 3.97 2.90
CA SER A 22 -9.54 3.94 3.83
C SER A 22 -9.29 2.48 4.19
N MET A 23 -8.09 1.97 3.89
CA MET A 23 -7.73 0.58 4.12
C MET A 23 -6.64 0.49 5.18
N ILE A 24 -6.88 -0.32 6.21
CA ILE A 24 -5.96 -0.49 7.33
C ILE A 24 -5.47 -1.93 7.39
N PHE A 25 -4.19 -2.10 7.05
CA PHE A 25 -3.47 -3.37 7.06
C PHE A 25 -2.18 -3.32 7.90
N SER A 26 -2.08 -2.36 8.82
CA SER A 26 -0.92 -2.25 9.70
C SER A 26 -0.82 -3.43 10.67
N ASN A 27 0.41 -3.76 11.07
CA ASN A 27 0.73 -4.84 12.02
C ASN A 27 0.38 -6.24 11.50
N ASN A 28 0.74 -6.53 10.26
CA ASN A 28 0.60 -7.86 9.66
C ASN A 28 1.99 -8.36 9.18
N ASN A 29 2.00 -9.52 8.53
CA ASN A 29 3.22 -10.10 7.94
C ASN A 29 3.19 -10.02 6.42
N ILE A 30 2.63 -8.95 5.86
CA ILE A 30 2.47 -8.79 4.42
C ILE A 30 3.85 -8.62 3.80
N THR A 31 4.23 -9.54 2.92
CA THR A 31 5.52 -9.53 2.21
C THR A 31 5.41 -8.93 0.82
N SER A 32 4.20 -8.98 0.24
CA SER A 32 3.91 -8.45 -1.08
C SER A 32 2.45 -8.00 -1.17
N LEU A 33 2.22 -6.99 -1.99
CA LEU A 33 0.91 -6.59 -2.47
C LEU A 33 0.63 -7.31 -3.79
N PRO A 34 -0.64 -7.51 -4.19
CA PRO A 34 -0.96 -8.16 -5.46
C PRO A 34 -0.31 -7.40 -6.63
N THR A 35 0.04 -8.09 -7.72
CA THR A 35 0.65 -7.45 -8.90
C THR A 35 -0.35 -6.68 -9.76
N THR A 36 -1.65 -6.97 -9.61
CA THR A 36 -2.75 -6.31 -10.30
C THR A 36 -3.85 -5.93 -9.33
N LEU A 37 -4.39 -4.73 -9.48
CA LEU A 37 -5.61 -4.31 -8.82
C LEU A 37 -6.72 -4.24 -9.89
N THR A 38 -7.77 -5.04 -9.74
CA THR A 38 -8.94 -5.00 -10.63
C THR A 38 -9.77 -3.75 -10.32
N SER A 39 -10.05 -2.93 -11.34
CA SER A 39 -10.92 -1.71 -11.35
C SER A 39 -10.35 -0.40 -10.78
N SER A 40 -10.98 0.72 -11.14
CA SER A 40 -10.59 2.09 -10.77
C SER A 40 -10.89 2.39 -9.29
N PHE A 41 -9.85 2.40 -8.45
CA PHE A 41 -9.95 2.75 -7.03
C PHE A 41 -9.42 4.13 -6.75
N THR A 42 -10.20 4.87 -5.96
CA THR A 42 -9.71 6.04 -5.23
C THR A 42 -9.46 5.56 -3.80
N LEU A 43 -8.19 5.43 -3.41
CA LEU A 43 -7.81 5.06 -2.05
C LEU A 43 -7.50 6.35 -1.30
N GLU A 44 -8.30 6.77 -0.33
CA GLU A 44 -7.94 8.00 0.39
C GLU A 44 -6.77 7.78 1.34
N ASN A 45 -6.78 6.67 2.08
CA ASN A 45 -5.77 6.36 3.06
C ASN A 45 -5.40 4.88 3.00
N LEU A 46 -4.10 4.58 2.95
CA LEU A 46 -3.59 3.21 2.94
C LEU A 46 -2.55 3.03 4.05
N GLU A 47 -2.93 2.32 5.10
CA GLU A 47 -2.07 2.02 6.24
C GLU A 47 -1.47 0.62 6.09
N LEU A 48 -0.16 0.56 5.85
CA LEU A 48 0.63 -0.66 5.68
C LEU A 48 1.81 -0.71 6.66
N ALA A 49 1.80 0.11 7.72
CA ALA A 49 2.89 0.16 8.67
C ALA A 49 3.07 -1.15 9.42
N ASN A 50 4.30 -1.46 9.85
CA ASN A 50 4.62 -2.72 10.54
C ASN A 50 4.23 -3.95 9.71
N ASN A 51 4.81 -4.05 8.50
CA ASN A 51 4.73 -5.21 7.62
C ASN A 51 6.13 -5.61 7.14
N GLN A 52 6.23 -6.47 6.12
CA GLN A 52 7.49 -6.99 5.59
C GLN A 52 7.66 -6.67 4.09
N LEU A 53 7.04 -5.58 3.61
CA LEU A 53 7.11 -5.17 2.20
C LEU A 53 8.54 -4.73 1.84
N VAL A 54 9.02 -5.19 0.69
CA VAL A 54 10.32 -4.81 0.12
C VAL A 54 10.20 -3.93 -1.11
N GLU A 55 9.03 -3.93 -1.76
CA GLU A 55 8.71 -3.16 -2.96
C GLU A 55 7.21 -2.85 -2.99
N LEU A 56 6.82 -1.84 -3.78
CA LEU A 56 5.41 -1.59 -4.09
C LEU A 56 5.11 -1.98 -5.55
N PRO A 57 3.90 -2.51 -5.83
CA PRO A 57 3.50 -2.90 -7.16
C PRO A 57 3.18 -1.67 -8.04
N MET A 58 3.37 -1.80 -9.35
CA MET A 58 3.19 -0.70 -10.31
C MET A 58 1.81 -0.04 -10.31
N TRP A 59 0.75 -0.76 -9.93
CA TRP A 59 -0.58 -0.15 -9.88
C TRP A 59 -0.71 0.91 -8.78
N ILE A 60 0.15 0.92 -7.76
CA ILE A 60 0.11 1.93 -6.68
C ILE A 60 0.27 3.35 -7.26
N TYR A 61 0.96 3.46 -8.40
CA TYR A 61 1.20 4.72 -9.10
C TYR A 61 -0.01 5.18 -9.93
N ASN A 62 -0.91 4.26 -10.27
CA ASN A 62 -2.09 4.54 -11.10
C ASN A 62 -3.36 4.76 -10.27
N VAL A 63 -3.29 4.55 -8.95
CA VAL A 63 -4.41 4.80 -8.03
C VAL A 63 -4.23 6.16 -7.39
N GLN A 64 -5.35 6.88 -7.23
CA GLN A 64 -5.33 8.16 -6.53
C GLN A 64 -5.26 7.90 -5.03
N ILE A 65 -4.11 8.22 -4.42
CA ILE A 65 -3.85 8.11 -2.98
C ILE A 65 -3.65 9.49 -2.36
N LYS A 66 -4.32 9.79 -1.23
CA LYS A 66 -4.02 11.02 -0.46
C LYS A 66 -2.93 10.77 0.57
N THR A 67 -3.00 9.64 1.26
CA THR A 67 -2.05 9.30 2.31
C THR A 67 -1.69 7.81 2.27
N ILE A 68 -0.40 7.51 2.38
CA ILE A 68 0.12 6.14 2.51
C ILE A 68 1.13 6.06 3.64
N ASN A 69 0.98 5.06 4.50
CA ASN A 69 1.88 4.79 5.62
C ASN A 69 2.56 3.43 5.45
N LEU A 70 3.87 3.47 5.29
CA LEU A 70 4.77 2.37 4.97
C LEU A 70 5.84 2.20 6.06
N ILE A 71 5.75 2.95 7.16
CA ILE A 71 6.71 2.90 8.28
C ILE A 71 6.91 1.45 8.75
N GLN A 72 8.14 1.11 9.11
CA GLN A 72 8.49 -0.22 9.63
C GLN A 72 8.16 -1.36 8.66
N ASN A 73 8.50 -1.17 7.38
CA ASN A 73 8.62 -2.22 6.36
C ASN A 73 10.11 -2.54 6.08
N LYS A 74 10.39 -3.23 4.98
CA LYS A 74 11.72 -3.75 4.60
C LYS A 74 12.24 -3.16 3.28
N PHE A 75 11.75 -1.99 2.88
CA PHE A 75 12.25 -1.24 1.73
C PHE A 75 13.74 -0.91 1.90
N ASP A 76 14.53 -1.15 0.86
CA ASP A 76 15.91 -0.66 0.80
C ASP A 76 15.93 0.86 0.53
N GLU A 77 17.11 1.49 0.65
CA GLU A 77 17.23 2.95 0.46
C GLU A 77 16.87 3.39 -0.96
N LYS A 78 17.16 2.55 -1.97
CA LYS A 78 16.82 2.85 -3.34
C LYS A 78 15.30 2.90 -3.49
N GLU A 79 14.60 1.90 -3.01
CA GLU A 79 13.15 1.80 -3.09
C GLU A 79 12.45 2.91 -2.29
N LYS A 80 12.98 3.28 -1.11
CA LYS A 80 12.49 4.45 -0.37
C LYS A 80 12.60 5.74 -1.17
N ASP A 81 13.75 5.99 -1.80
CA ASP A 81 13.96 7.17 -2.63
C ASP A 81 12.98 7.21 -3.81
N TRP A 82 12.75 6.07 -4.47
CA TRP A 82 11.74 5.94 -5.53
C TRP A 82 10.34 6.24 -5.01
N ILE A 83 9.93 5.64 -3.89
CA ILE A 83 8.60 5.84 -3.29
C ILE A 83 8.37 7.31 -2.93
N VAL A 84 9.33 7.95 -2.26
CA VAL A 84 9.25 9.37 -1.89
C VAL A 84 9.17 10.25 -3.14
N GLY A 85 9.99 9.99 -4.14
CA GLY A 85 9.97 10.71 -5.41
C GLY A 85 8.62 10.59 -6.12
N MET A 86 8.03 9.40 -6.12
CA MET A 86 6.77 9.14 -6.81
C MET A 86 5.58 9.81 -6.14
N PHE A 87 5.44 9.68 -4.83
CA PHE A 87 4.31 10.28 -4.12
C PHE A 87 4.40 11.81 -4.02
N ARG A 88 5.61 12.38 -4.12
CA ARG A 88 5.78 13.84 -4.33
C ARG A 88 5.14 14.32 -5.62
N LEU A 89 5.19 13.55 -6.71
CA LEU A 89 4.58 13.92 -7.99
C LEU A 89 3.06 13.75 -7.98
N SER A 90 2.53 12.82 -7.20
CA SER A 90 1.08 12.59 -7.09
C SER A 90 0.37 13.45 -6.03
N ASN A 91 1.10 14.36 -5.37
CA ASN A 91 0.61 15.19 -4.27
C ASN A 91 0.01 14.37 -3.10
N ALA A 92 0.57 13.20 -2.85
CA ALA A 92 0.17 12.33 -1.73
C ALA A 92 1.15 12.49 -0.56
N ALA A 93 0.64 12.40 0.66
CA ALA A 93 1.46 12.26 1.85
C ALA A 93 1.97 10.82 1.96
N VAL A 94 3.29 10.65 2.05
CA VAL A 94 3.94 9.35 2.26
C VAL A 94 4.74 9.37 3.55
N TYR A 95 4.54 8.34 4.37
CA TYR A 95 5.34 8.05 5.56
C TYR A 95 6.05 6.73 5.33
N ILE A 96 7.38 6.69 5.28
CA ILE A 96 8.17 5.49 4.98
C ILE A 96 9.49 5.49 5.75
#